data_AF-A0A9P7UMU8-F1
#
_entry.id   AF-A0A9P7UMU8-F1
#
_cell.length_a   1.000
_cell.length_b   1.000
_cell.length_c   1.000
_cell.angle_alpha   90.00
_cell.angle_beta   90.00
_cell.angle_gamma   90.00
#
_symmetry.space_group_name_H-M   'P 1'
#
loop_
_entity.id
_entity.type
_entity.pdbx_description
1 polymer ?
#
loop_
_entity_poly.entity_id
_entity_poly.type
_entity_poly.pdbx_seq_one_letter_code
_entity_poly.pdbx_strand_id
1 'polypeptide(L)'
;MRQTSLLQRVRKYRDSLLVQIPSLRSLIEAEPQSESSKPEMMNLFLPSSLDKQSRTLILTELIQLEDQLRFAQAYESLSQLRAQLHSHSVVYKNMSRLQPSQGMYTKMNALQDKIDAQIAAIAATYRAARSALLQTHEHGEWMNSLKELQDKDIRGISE
;
A
#
# COMPACT_ATOMS: atom_id res chain seq x y z
N MET A 1 -13.31 -19.23 -1.97
CA MET A 1 -12.69 -19.39 -3.32
C MET A 1 -11.49 -18.45 -3.61
N ARG A 2 -11.07 -17.53 -2.73
CA ARG A 2 -9.99 -16.55 -3.03
C ARG A 2 -8.58 -16.93 -2.57
N GLN A 3 -8.44 -17.74 -1.52
CA GLN A 3 -7.14 -18.02 -0.90
C GLN A 3 -6.27 -18.95 -1.75
N THR A 4 -6.87 -19.96 -2.37
CA THR A 4 -6.14 -20.92 -3.22
C THR A 4 -5.56 -20.27 -4.48
N SER A 5 -6.31 -19.36 -5.12
CA SER A 5 -5.84 -18.63 -6.30
C SER A 5 -4.75 -17.60 -5.95
N LEU A 6 -4.86 -16.93 -4.79
CA LEU A 6 -3.80 -16.05 -4.31
C LEU A 6 -2.52 -16.85 -4.02
N LEU A 7 -2.64 -17.98 -3.33
CA LEU A 7 -1.51 -18.86 -3.04
C LEU A 7 -0.82 -19.35 -4.32
N GLN A 8 -1.59 -19.73 -5.35
CA GLN A 8 -1.03 -20.09 -6.66
C GLN A 8 -0.27 -18.93 -7.31
N ARG A 9 -0.78 -17.70 -7.22
CA ARG A 9 -0.09 -16.51 -7.73
C ARG A 9 1.21 -16.25 -6.98
N VAL A 10 1.20 -16.37 -5.64
CA VAL A 10 2.40 -16.22 -4.81
C VAL A 10 3.45 -17.26 -5.18
N ARG A 11 3.06 -18.53 -5.35
CA ARG A 11 3.98 -19.60 -5.79
C ARG A 11 4.58 -19.30 -7.16
N LYS A 12 3.75 -18.99 -8.15
CA LYS A 12 4.21 -18.64 -9.51
C LYS A 12 5.18 -17.45 -9.50
N TYR A 13 4.91 -16.45 -8.66
CA TYR A 13 5.79 -15.32 -8.49
C TYR A 13 7.13 -15.72 -7.88
N ARG A 14 7.13 -16.53 -6.81
CA ARG A 14 8.36 -17.08 -6.21
C ARG A 14 9.16 -17.91 -7.21
N ASP A 15 8.52 -18.74 -8.02
CA ASP A 15 9.19 -19.52 -9.06
C ASP A 15 9.89 -18.60 -10.07
N SER A 16 9.24 -17.51 -10.46
CA SER A 16 9.83 -16.51 -11.37
C SER A 16 10.99 -15.75 -10.71
N LEU A 17 10.88 -15.43 -9.41
CA LEU A 17 11.95 -14.81 -8.65
C LEU A 17 13.18 -15.71 -8.55
N LEU A 18 12.99 -17.02 -8.34
CA LEU A 18 14.11 -17.97 -8.23
C LEU A 18 14.93 -18.09 -9.51
N VAL A 19 14.30 -17.87 -10.67
CA VAL A 19 15.01 -17.81 -11.97
C VAL A 19 15.91 -16.57 -12.04
N GLN A 20 15.44 -15.44 -11.50
CA GLN A 20 16.18 -14.17 -11.53
C GLN A 20 17.23 -14.08 -10.43
N ILE A 21 16.95 -14.67 -9.25
CA ILE A 21 17.79 -14.56 -8.05
C ILE A 21 17.87 -15.93 -7.36
N PRO A 22 18.77 -16.82 -7.80
CA PRO A 22 18.90 -18.16 -7.22
C PRO A 22 19.29 -18.16 -5.73
N SER A 23 19.95 -17.10 -5.26
CA SER A 23 20.41 -16.95 -3.87
C SER A 23 19.26 -16.76 -2.88
N LEU A 24 18.06 -16.35 -3.32
CA LEU A 24 16.90 -16.22 -2.45
C LEU A 24 16.27 -17.56 -2.06
N ARG A 25 16.69 -18.66 -2.69
CA ARG A 25 16.13 -19.98 -2.44
C ARG A 25 16.25 -20.42 -0.98
N SER A 26 17.42 -20.23 -0.38
CA SER A 26 17.65 -20.57 1.03
C SER A 26 16.77 -19.76 1.99
N LEU A 27 16.49 -18.50 1.65
CA LEU A 27 15.64 -17.61 2.45
C LEU A 27 14.16 -18.00 2.35
N ILE A 28 13.70 -18.40 1.15
CA ILE A 28 12.32 -18.87 0.93
C ILE A 28 12.09 -20.24 1.58
N GLU A 29 13.08 -21.13 1.55
CA GLU A 29 13.01 -22.45 2.20
C GLU A 29 13.11 -22.36 3.73
N ALA A 30 13.78 -21.34 4.27
CA ALA A 30 13.86 -21.07 5.70
C ALA A 30 12.56 -20.51 6.30
N GLU A 31 11.66 -19.96 5.47
CA GLU A 31 10.34 -19.50 5.93
C GLU A 31 9.45 -20.72 6.25
N PRO A 32 8.86 -20.83 7.46
CA PRO A 32 8.04 -21.98 7.81
C PRO A 32 6.80 -22.04 6.91
N GLN A 33 6.86 -22.89 5.88
CA GLN A 33 5.73 -23.23 5.00
C GLN A 33 4.72 -24.09 5.76
N SER A 34 4.14 -23.56 6.82
CA SER A 34 3.01 -24.19 7.48
C SER A 34 1.80 -24.03 6.54
N GLU A 35 1.14 -25.15 6.20
CA GLU A 35 -0.06 -25.18 5.34
C GLU A 35 -1.24 -24.36 5.90
N SER A 36 -1.13 -23.90 7.15
CA SER A 36 -2.07 -23.00 7.84
C SER A 36 -1.75 -21.51 7.65
N SER A 37 -0.62 -21.17 7.02
CA SER A 37 -0.22 -19.78 6.83
C SER A 37 -1.14 -19.11 5.79
N LYS A 38 -1.88 -18.09 6.23
CA LYS A 38 -2.79 -17.35 5.36
C LYS A 38 -1.97 -16.75 4.21
N PRO A 39 -2.41 -16.90 2.94
CA PRO A 39 -1.65 -16.41 1.80
C PRO A 39 -1.45 -14.88 1.81
N GLU A 40 -2.26 -14.16 2.58
CA GLU A 40 -2.17 -12.71 2.81
C GLU A 40 -0.98 -12.31 3.69
N MET A 41 -0.44 -13.23 4.48
CA MET A 41 0.68 -12.98 5.41
C MET A 41 2.03 -13.50 4.87
N MET A 42 2.04 -14.17 3.72
CA MET A 42 3.26 -14.71 3.14
C MET A 42 4.15 -13.58 2.63
N ASN A 43 5.45 -13.61 3.00
CA ASN A 43 6.35 -12.58 2.52
C ASN A 43 6.61 -12.75 1.01
N LEU A 44 6.56 -11.65 0.27
CA LEU A 44 6.81 -11.64 -1.18
C LEU A 44 8.29 -11.50 -1.51
N PHE A 45 9.16 -11.19 -0.53
CA PHE A 45 10.61 -11.03 -0.75
C PHE A 45 10.94 -10.04 -1.89
N LEU A 46 10.21 -8.92 -1.92
CA LEU A 46 10.49 -7.83 -2.83
C LEU A 46 11.85 -7.20 -2.52
N PRO A 47 12.58 -6.64 -3.51
CA PRO A 47 13.84 -5.94 -3.29
C PRO A 47 13.80 -4.91 -2.14
N SER A 48 12.68 -4.21 -1.97
CA SER A 48 12.48 -3.25 -0.87
C SER A 48 12.36 -3.89 0.52
N SER A 49 11.97 -5.16 0.61
CA SER A 49 11.82 -5.92 1.87
C SER A 49 13.10 -6.67 2.26
N LEU A 50 14.09 -6.72 1.37
CA LEU A 50 15.33 -7.45 1.58
C LEU A 50 16.40 -6.54 2.18
N ASP A 51 17.30 -7.14 2.95
CA ASP A 51 18.46 -6.44 3.51
C ASP A 51 19.41 -5.96 2.40
N LYS A 52 20.19 -4.92 2.68
CA LYS A 52 21.12 -4.30 1.72
C LYS A 52 22.09 -5.33 1.13
N GLN A 53 22.55 -6.29 1.93
CA GLN A 53 23.46 -7.36 1.49
C GLN A 53 22.80 -8.34 0.52
N SER A 54 21.53 -8.69 0.73
CA SER A 54 20.79 -9.56 -0.18
C SER A 54 20.39 -8.82 -1.46
N ARG A 55 20.21 -7.50 -1.38
CA ARG A 55 19.85 -6.66 -2.53
C ARG A 55 20.97 -6.54 -3.57
N THR A 56 22.24 -6.59 -3.18
CA THR A 56 23.35 -6.57 -4.15
C THR A 56 23.41 -7.83 -5.02
N LEU A 57 22.77 -8.92 -4.58
CA LEU A 57 22.64 -10.17 -5.34
C LEU A 57 21.50 -10.11 -6.36
N ILE A 58 20.71 -9.05 -6.36
CA ILE A 58 19.55 -8.86 -7.23
C ILE A 58 19.97 -8.09 -8.48
N LEU A 59 19.39 -8.46 -9.62
CA LEU A 59 19.55 -7.72 -10.86
C LEU A 59 19.07 -6.27 -10.70
N THR A 60 19.92 -5.32 -11.08
CA THR A 60 19.62 -3.88 -11.03
C THR A 60 18.32 -3.52 -11.74
N GLU A 61 18.00 -4.18 -12.85
CA GLU A 61 16.76 -3.99 -13.61
C GLU A 61 15.50 -4.26 -12.76
N LEU A 62 15.54 -5.29 -11.90
CA LEU A 62 14.40 -5.63 -11.04
C LEU A 62 14.18 -4.58 -9.95
N ILE A 63 15.28 -4.02 -9.44
CA ILE A 63 15.28 -2.94 -8.47
C ILE A 63 14.65 -1.69 -9.09
N GLN A 64 15.12 -1.29 -10.28
CA GLN A 64 14.57 -0.15 -11.02
C GLN A 64 13.10 -0.32 -11.37
N LEU A 65 12.69 -1.53 -11.78
CA LEU A 65 11.29 -1.85 -12.07
C LEU A 65 10.42 -1.75 -10.83
N GLU A 66 10.89 -2.25 -9.67
CA GLU A 66 10.18 -2.04 -8.41
C GLU A 66 10.06 -0.54 -8.10
N ASP A 67 11.14 0.23 -8.25
CA ASP A 67 11.12 1.66 -7.94
C ASP A 67 10.11 2.42 -8.79
N GLN A 68 10.07 2.17 -10.09
CA GLN A 68 9.06 2.75 -10.98
C GLN A 68 7.64 2.36 -10.57
N LEU A 69 7.43 1.09 -10.21
CA LEU A 69 6.14 0.60 -9.74
C LEU A 69 5.72 1.29 -8.44
N ARG A 70 6.63 1.40 -7.46
CA ARG A 70 6.36 2.05 -6.16
C ARG A 70 6.13 3.54 -6.31
N PHE A 71 6.86 4.20 -7.21
CA PHE A 71 6.65 5.60 -7.55
C PHE A 71 5.24 5.81 -8.14
N ALA A 72 4.85 5.02 -9.13
CA ALA A 72 3.51 5.06 -9.70
C ALA A 72 2.42 4.80 -8.63
N GLN A 73 2.62 3.79 -7.78
CA GLN A 73 1.70 3.45 -6.69
C GLN A 73 1.55 4.60 -5.68
N ALA A 74 2.64 5.29 -5.33
CA ALA A 74 2.61 6.43 -4.43
C ALA A 74 1.86 7.62 -5.06
N TYR A 75 2.08 7.91 -6.34
CA TYR A 75 1.35 8.97 -7.05
C TYR A 75 -0.15 8.67 -7.19
N GLU A 76 -0.49 7.44 -7.55
CA GLU A 76 -1.86 7.02 -7.71
C GLU A 76 -2.61 7.08 -6.37
N SER A 77 -2.03 6.52 -5.30
CA SER A 77 -2.64 6.56 -3.97
C SER A 77 -2.81 7.99 -3.46
N LEU A 78 -1.85 8.89 -3.73
CA LEU A 78 -1.96 10.30 -3.35
C LEU A 78 -3.04 11.04 -4.17
N SER A 79 -3.17 10.74 -5.46
CA SER A 79 -4.26 11.27 -6.30
C SER A 79 -5.63 10.79 -5.80
N GLN A 80 -5.77 9.49 -5.51
CA GLN A 80 -6.97 8.90 -4.94
C GLN A 80 -7.31 9.50 -3.57
N LEU A 81 -6.31 9.71 -2.71
CA LEU A 81 -6.48 10.32 -1.39
C LEU A 81 -7.05 11.74 -1.52
N ARG A 82 -6.49 12.56 -2.42
CA ARG A 82 -6.97 13.92 -2.68
C ARG A 82 -8.40 13.93 -3.21
N ALA A 83 -8.72 13.06 -4.17
CA ALA A 83 -10.06 12.94 -4.72
C ALA A 83 -11.08 12.53 -3.66
N GLN A 84 -10.71 11.58 -2.78
CA GLN A 84 -11.56 11.12 -1.70
C GLN A 84 -11.79 12.22 -0.64
N LEU A 85 -10.73 12.93 -0.22
CA LEU A 85 -10.84 14.04 0.74
C LEU A 85 -11.68 15.20 0.19
N HIS A 86 -11.53 15.52 -1.10
CA HIS A 86 -12.34 16.54 -1.75
C HIS A 86 -13.82 16.14 -1.77
N SER A 87 -14.11 14.92 -2.23
CA SER A 87 -15.48 14.39 -2.28
C SER A 87 -16.11 14.35 -0.89
N HIS A 88 -15.35 13.91 0.12
CA HIS A 88 -15.78 13.86 1.52
C HIS A 88 -16.15 15.25 2.05
N SER A 89 -15.30 16.26 1.83
CA SER A 89 -15.57 17.63 2.29
C SER A 89 -16.84 18.23 1.65
N VAL A 90 -17.10 17.98 0.35
CA VAL A 90 -18.33 18.44 -0.31
C VAL A 90 -19.57 17.76 0.27
N VAL A 91 -19.51 16.44 0.47
CA VAL A 91 -20.63 15.68 1.07
C VAL A 91 -20.89 16.16 2.50
N TYR A 92 -19.84 16.29 3.31
CA TYR A 92 -19.94 16.75 4.69
C TYR A 92 -20.57 18.14 4.79
N LYS A 93 -20.14 19.09 3.95
CA LYS A 93 -20.70 20.44 3.89
C LYS A 93 -22.19 20.46 3.52
N ASN A 94 -22.63 19.56 2.65
CA ASN A 94 -24.03 19.46 2.26
C ASN A 94 -24.87 18.77 3.35
N MET A 95 -24.31 17.77 4.01
CA MET A 95 -24.96 17.02 5.08
C MET A 95 -25.13 17.84 6.36
N SER A 96 -24.16 18.68 6.72
CA SER A 96 -24.23 19.55 7.91
C SER A 96 -25.32 20.62 7.85
N ARG A 97 -25.86 20.90 6.65
CA ARG A 97 -26.98 21.83 6.44
C ARG A 97 -28.35 21.18 6.60
N LEU A 98 -28.42 19.85 6.63
CA LEU A 98 -29.65 19.12 6.78
C LEU A 98 -29.97 18.93 8.27
N GLN A 99 -31.25 18.72 8.60
CA GLN A 99 -31.70 18.33 9.94
C GLN A 99 -32.19 16.87 9.86
N PRO A 100 -31.30 15.87 10.02
CA PRO A 100 -31.65 14.48 9.80
C PRO A 100 -32.56 13.93 10.89
N SER A 101 -33.39 12.94 10.53
CA SER A 101 -34.07 12.11 11.51
C SER A 101 -33.08 11.15 12.20
N GLN A 102 -33.43 10.63 13.38
CA GLN A 102 -32.58 9.71 14.16
C GLN A 102 -32.05 8.52 13.32
N GLY A 103 -32.91 7.89 12.52
CA GLY A 103 -32.48 6.78 11.64
C GLY A 103 -31.55 7.21 10.50
N MET A 104 -31.63 8.47 10.06
CA MET A 104 -30.72 9.02 9.07
C MET A 104 -29.34 9.31 9.68
N TYR A 105 -29.29 9.79 10.93
CA TYR A 105 -28.02 9.99 11.66
C TYR A 105 -27.19 8.71 11.74
N THR A 106 -27.80 7.57 12.11
CA THR A 106 -27.06 6.31 12.19
C THR A 106 -26.50 5.87 10.83
N LYS A 107 -27.27 6.05 9.75
CA LYS A 107 -26.81 5.75 8.38
C LYS A 107 -25.69 6.68 7.94
N MET A 108 -25.76 7.97 8.31
CA MET A 108 -24.73 8.95 8.02
C MET A 108 -23.42 8.63 8.72
N ASN A 109 -23.47 8.29 10.01
CA ASN A 109 -22.28 7.90 10.77
C ASN A 109 -21.65 6.62 10.18
N ALA A 110 -22.45 5.60 9.86
CA ALA A 110 -21.93 4.38 9.22
C ALA A 110 -21.30 4.64 7.85
N LEU A 111 -21.82 5.61 7.08
CA LEU A 111 -21.22 6.03 5.81
C LEU A 111 -19.90 6.78 6.04
N GLN A 112 -19.84 7.65 7.06
CA GLN A 112 -18.62 8.36 7.44
C GLN A 112 -17.53 7.38 7.88
N ASP A 113 -17.83 6.45 8.78
CA ASP A 113 -16.90 5.41 9.22
C ASP A 113 -16.32 4.61 8.05
N LYS A 114 -17.16 4.31 7.05
CA LYS A 114 -16.75 3.60 5.83
C LYS A 114 -15.79 4.45 4.98
N ILE A 115 -16.06 5.75 4.85
CA ILE A 115 -15.20 6.66 4.09
C ILE A 115 -13.87 6.83 4.82
N ASP A 116 -13.89 6.99 6.14
CA ASP A 116 -12.69 7.13 6.97
C ASP A 116 -11.82 5.86 6.90
N ALA A 117 -12.43 4.68 6.95
CA ALA A 117 -11.72 3.41 6.74
C ALA A 117 -11.07 3.32 5.34
N GLN A 118 -11.75 3.83 4.31
CA GLN A 118 -11.21 3.85 2.95
C GLN A 118 -10.04 4.84 2.83
N ILE A 119 -10.15 6.04 3.43
CA ILE A 119 -9.08 7.04 3.48
C ILE A 119 -7.85 6.45 4.20
N ALA A 120 -8.07 5.79 5.35
CA ALA A 120 -7.01 5.14 6.10
C ALA A 120 -6.30 4.05 5.28
N ALA A 121 -7.05 3.24 4.52
CA ALA A 121 -6.47 2.21 3.65
C ALA A 121 -5.62 2.81 2.51
N ILE A 122 -6.08 3.90 1.89
CA ILE A 122 -5.32 4.60 0.84
C ILE A 122 -4.06 5.24 1.43
N ALA A 123 -4.17 5.88 2.60
CA ALA A 123 -3.03 6.47 3.30
C ALA A 123 -1.99 5.40 3.70
N ALA A 124 -2.43 4.24 4.18
CA ALA A 124 -1.54 3.12 4.48
C ALA A 124 -0.80 2.63 3.23
N THR A 125 -1.50 2.56 2.09
CA THR A 125 -0.90 2.18 0.80
C THR A 125 0.17 3.18 0.37
N TYR A 126 -0.11 4.49 0.49
CA TYR A 126 0.87 5.54 0.22
C TYR A 126 2.10 5.42 1.12
N ARG A 127 1.91 5.27 2.43
CA ARG A 127 3.00 5.13 3.41
C ARG A 127 3.85 3.91 3.12
N ALA A 128 3.24 2.77 2.79
CA ALA A 128 3.95 1.55 2.43
C ALA A 128 4.77 1.70 1.14
N ALA A 129 4.20 2.33 0.10
CA ALA A 129 4.91 2.61 -1.14
C ALA A 129 6.10 3.57 -0.90
N ARG A 130 5.89 4.63 -0.10
CA ARG A 130 6.96 5.56 0.27
C ARG A 130 8.06 4.89 1.10
N SER A 131 7.71 4.03 2.06
CA SER A 131 8.73 3.29 2.83
C SER A 131 9.54 2.36 1.95
N ALA A 132 8.92 1.72 0.96
CA ALA A 132 9.62 0.88 -0.01
C ALA A 132 10.61 1.70 -0.84
N LEU A 133 10.19 2.88 -1.33
CA LEU A 133 11.07 3.80 -2.07
C LEU A 133 12.25 4.27 -1.23
N LEU A 134 12.06 4.56 0.06
CA LEU A 134 13.17 4.93 0.97
C LEU A 134 14.19 3.80 1.14
N GLN A 135 13.73 2.54 1.13
CA GLN A 135 14.64 1.41 1.25
C GLN A 135 15.49 1.23 0.01
N THR A 136 14.92 1.44 -1.17
CA THR A 136 15.61 1.19 -2.45
C THR A 136 16.40 2.40 -2.95
N HIS A 137 15.82 3.59 -2.86
CA HIS A 137 16.41 4.87 -3.21
C HIS A 137 16.48 5.77 -1.98
N GLU A 138 17.60 5.70 -1.25
CA GLU A 138 17.78 6.45 0.01
C GLU A 138 17.61 7.97 -0.16
N HIS A 139 18.07 8.53 -1.28
CA HIS A 139 18.00 9.96 -1.58
C HIS A 139 17.74 10.18 -3.07
N GLY A 140 16.61 10.82 -3.41
CA GLY A 140 16.28 11.15 -4.79
C GLY A 140 15.32 12.32 -4.91
N GLU A 141 15.23 12.91 -6.10
CA GLU A 141 14.34 14.04 -6.40
C GLU A 141 12.87 13.75 -6.08
N TRP A 142 12.49 12.48 -6.08
CA TRP A 142 11.15 12.00 -5.72
C TRP A 142 10.73 12.40 -4.30
N MET A 143 11.66 12.64 -3.36
CA MET A 143 11.33 13.10 -2.01
C MET A 143 10.74 14.51 -2.00
N ASN A 144 11.04 15.33 -3.01
CA ASN A 144 10.48 16.68 -3.15
C ASN A 144 9.01 16.63 -3.55
N SER A 145 8.62 15.65 -4.36
CA SER A 145 7.25 15.47 -4.81
C SER A 145 6.40 14.61 -3.87
N LEU A 146 6.98 13.55 -3.29
CA LEU A 146 6.31 12.59 -2.40
C LEU A 146 6.73 12.81 -0.93
N LYS A 147 6.06 13.77 -0.29
CA LYS A 147 6.32 14.13 1.11
C LYS A 147 5.79 13.08 2.08
N GLU A 148 6.32 13.09 3.30
CA GLU A 148 5.78 12.27 4.37
C GLU A 148 4.33 12.69 4.67
N LEU A 149 3.42 11.72 4.74
CA LEU A 149 2.00 11.93 5.03
C LEU A 149 1.74 11.68 6.52
N GLN A 150 1.61 12.75 7.30
CA GLN A 150 1.26 12.67 8.71
C GLN A 150 -0.27 12.55 8.86
N ASP A 151 -0.76 11.95 9.95
CA ASP A 151 -2.21 11.83 10.18
C ASP A 151 -2.89 13.20 10.25
N LYS A 152 -2.15 14.23 10.70
CA LYS A 152 -2.62 15.61 10.72
C LYS A 152 -2.89 16.19 9.32
N ASP A 153 -2.30 15.62 8.26
CA ASP A 153 -2.46 16.09 6.89
C ASP A 153 -3.72 15.51 6.23
N ILE A 154 -4.34 14.49 6.85
CA ILE A 154 -5.58 13.85 6.41
C ILE A 154 -6.76 14.65 6.98
N ARG A 155 -7.04 15.82 6.39
CA ARG A 155 -8.17 16.67 6.77
C ARG A 155 -8.95 17.13 5.55
N GLY A 156 -10.25 17.39 5.75
CA GLY A 156 -11.09 18.03 4.74
C GLY A 156 -10.65 19.48 4.48
N ILE A 157 -10.97 20.03 3.30
CA ILE A 157 -10.63 21.42 2.92
C ILE A 157 -11.27 22.48 3.83
N SER A 158 -12.19 22.09 4.72
CA SER A 158 -13.10 22.95 5.47
C SER A 158 -13.16 22.65 6.97
N GLU A 159 -12.21 21.87 7.50
CA GLU A 159 -12.05 21.58 8.95
C GLU A 159 -10.76 22.22 9.48
#